data_AF-A0A9D3WR45-F1
#
_entry.id   AF-A0A9D3WR45-F1
#
_cell.length_a   1.000
_cell.length_b   1.000
_cell.length_c   1.000
_cell.angle_alpha   90.00
_cell.angle_beta   90.00
_cell.angle_gamma   90.00
#
_symmetry.space_group_name_H-M   'P 1'
#
loop_
_entity.id
_entity.type
_entity.pdbx_description
1 polymer ?
#
loop_
_entity_poly.entity_id
_entity_poly.type
_entity_poly.pdbx_seq_one_letter_code
_entity_poly.pdbx_strand_id
1 'polypeptide(L)'
;MECRLVADPRPSVTLHSFRCLMEDSGDVAFVKHSTVFENTDGNNADSWALHLQSSDFQLLCPNAARAEITQFAHCHLAQVPAQVVMVHPDTNIFAVYGLLDKAQDFFGNDSNGNGFKMFDSSDFLGTDLIFKDSTIKIVPVGEKTTYTEWLGSEYIDSLEGMQSPQCSGAAAISMNIVGLLAASVLQIRFYP
;
A
#
# COMPACT_ATOMS: atom_id res chain seq x y z
N MET A 1 -12.02 -17.03 14.48
CA MET A 1 -12.42 -15.66 14.10
C MET A 1 -12.13 -15.54 12.62
N GLU A 2 -13.04 -15.00 11.82
CA GLU A 2 -12.76 -14.81 10.39
C GLU A 2 -11.94 -13.54 10.23
N CYS A 3 -10.77 -13.63 9.58
CA CYS A 3 -9.96 -12.47 9.20
C CYS A 3 -10.66 -11.70 8.07
N ARG A 4 -11.79 -11.10 8.40
CA ARG A 4 -12.52 -10.21 7.53
C ARG A 4 -11.93 -8.82 7.70
N LEU A 5 -11.68 -8.12 6.59
CA LEU A 5 -11.40 -6.70 6.62
C LEU A 5 -12.63 -5.99 7.23
N VAL A 6 -12.59 -5.79 8.54
CA VAL A 6 -13.51 -4.90 9.24
C VAL A 6 -12.91 -3.51 9.07
N ALA A 7 -13.72 -2.56 8.62
CA ALA A 7 -13.39 -1.14 8.72
C ALA A 7 -13.36 -0.76 10.22
N ASP A 8 -12.28 -1.13 10.90
CA ASP A 8 -12.00 -0.77 12.28
C ASP A 8 -11.19 0.54 12.27
N PRO A 9 -11.61 1.57 13.01
CA PRO A 9 -10.88 2.83 13.09
C PRO A 9 -9.50 2.77 13.76
N ARG A 10 -9.01 1.64 14.30
CA ARG A 10 -7.85 1.69 15.22
C ARG A 10 -6.64 0.78 15.01
N PRO A 11 -6.61 -0.25 14.14
CA PRO A 11 -5.34 -0.81 13.69
C PRO A 11 -5.09 -0.49 12.21
N SER A 12 -3.86 -0.09 11.88
CA SER A 12 -3.44 -0.04 10.48
C SER A 12 -3.68 -1.42 9.83
N VAL A 13 -4.11 -1.46 8.57
CA VAL A 13 -4.44 -2.70 7.84
C VAL A 13 -3.34 -3.77 8.00
N THR A 14 -2.08 -3.32 8.06
CA THR A 14 -0.88 -4.14 8.28
C THR A 14 -0.88 -4.89 9.62
N LEU A 15 -1.27 -4.23 10.71
CA LEU A 15 -1.31 -4.82 12.06
C LEU A 15 -2.35 -5.93 12.14
N HIS A 16 -3.52 -5.69 11.54
CA HIS A 16 -4.59 -6.69 11.48
C HIS A 16 -4.13 -7.95 10.71
N SER A 17 -3.43 -7.77 9.59
CA SER A 17 -2.90 -8.91 8.83
C SER A 17 -1.87 -9.72 9.62
N PHE A 18 -0.98 -9.06 10.37
CA PHE A 18 0.00 -9.77 11.20
C PHE A 18 -0.69 -10.52 12.35
N ARG A 19 -1.64 -9.89 13.02
CA ARG A 19 -2.43 -10.51 14.08
C ARG A 19 -3.20 -11.74 13.58
N CYS A 20 -3.76 -11.70 12.37
CA CYS A 20 -4.45 -12.84 11.76
C CYS A 20 -3.54 -14.08 11.64
N LEU A 21 -2.27 -13.88 11.28
CA LEU A 21 -1.26 -14.94 11.21
C LEU A 21 -0.96 -15.52 12.61
N MET A 22 -1.00 -14.69 13.66
CA MET A 22 -0.75 -15.15 15.05
C MET A 22 -1.92 -15.91 15.65
N GLU A 23 -3.15 -15.59 15.24
CA GLU A 23 -4.37 -16.25 15.70
C GLU A 23 -4.65 -17.56 14.94
N ASP A 24 -3.64 -18.14 14.26
CA ASP A 24 -3.72 -19.35 13.42
C ASP A 24 -4.88 -19.29 12.39
N SER A 25 -5.26 -18.08 11.99
CA SER A 25 -6.40 -17.83 11.10
C SER A 25 -5.97 -17.58 9.65
N GLY A 26 -4.66 -17.64 9.38
CA GLY A 26 -4.06 -17.66 8.05
C GLY A 26 -2.60 -18.12 8.13
N ASP A 27 -2.06 -18.66 7.02
CA ASP A 27 -0.69 -19.20 6.97
C ASP A 27 0.36 -18.17 6.50
N VAL A 28 -0.08 -17.07 5.88
CA VAL A 28 0.78 -16.02 5.29
C VAL A 28 0.17 -14.65 5.56
N ALA A 29 1.00 -13.67 5.95
CA ALA A 29 0.61 -12.28 6.09
C ALA A 29 1.42 -11.38 5.16
N PHE A 30 0.75 -10.47 4.46
CA PHE A 30 1.38 -9.44 3.62
C PHE A 30 1.50 -8.15 4.44
N VAL A 31 2.70 -7.88 4.93
CA VAL A 31 2.96 -6.77 5.86
C VAL A 31 4.19 -5.98 5.46
N LYS A 32 4.38 -4.79 6.07
CA LYS A 32 5.63 -4.04 5.92
C LYS A 32 6.75 -4.75 6.66
N HIS A 33 8.00 -4.51 6.23
CA HIS A 33 9.18 -5.07 6.89
C HIS A 33 9.28 -4.69 8.38
N SER A 34 8.79 -3.51 8.77
CA SER A 34 8.84 -3.05 10.17
C SER A 34 7.81 -3.71 11.07
N THR A 35 6.72 -4.23 10.51
CA THR A 35 5.56 -4.71 11.29
C THR A 35 5.90 -5.84 12.24
N VAL A 36 6.77 -6.78 11.84
CA VAL A 36 7.19 -7.85 12.75
C VAL A 36 7.96 -7.27 13.92
N PHE A 37 9.00 -6.47 13.67
CA PHE A 37 9.82 -5.86 14.72
C PHE A 37 9.01 -4.97 15.68
N GLU A 38 8.04 -4.21 15.17
CA GLU A 38 7.15 -3.37 15.96
C GLU A 38 6.22 -4.19 16.89
N ASN A 39 6.01 -5.47 16.61
CA ASN A 39 5.00 -6.31 17.30
C ASN A 39 5.56 -7.55 17.98
N THR A 40 6.88 -7.71 18.03
CA THR A 40 7.55 -8.86 18.66
C THR A 40 8.62 -8.37 19.63
N ASP A 41 9.26 -9.29 20.34
CA ASP A 41 10.39 -9.03 21.25
C ASP A 41 10.06 -7.98 22.33
N GLY A 42 8.79 -7.89 22.74
CA GLY A 42 8.30 -6.95 23.75
C GLY A 42 8.03 -5.53 23.25
N ASN A 43 8.09 -5.27 21.94
CA ASN A 43 7.82 -3.94 21.37
C ASN A 43 6.32 -3.58 21.30
N ASN A 44 5.42 -4.56 21.43
CA ASN A 44 3.98 -4.34 21.57
C ASN A 44 3.46 -4.88 22.91
N ALA A 45 2.79 -4.01 23.66
CA ALA A 45 2.22 -4.29 24.98
C ALA A 45 0.84 -4.97 24.92
N ASP A 46 0.24 -5.11 23.74
CA ASP A 46 -1.04 -5.79 23.54
C ASP A 46 -0.95 -7.27 23.92
N SER A 47 -2.00 -7.79 24.56
CA SER A 47 -2.03 -9.15 25.08
C SER A 47 -1.77 -10.26 24.05
N TRP A 48 -2.12 -10.03 22.79
CA TRP A 48 -1.91 -10.98 21.69
C TRP A 48 -0.44 -11.03 21.23
N ALA A 49 0.34 -9.97 21.48
CA ALA A 49 1.71 -9.81 21.00
C ALA A 49 2.79 -10.03 22.09
N LEU A 50 2.40 -10.05 23.37
CA LEU A 50 3.31 -10.07 24.53
C LEU A 50 4.40 -11.16 24.51
N HIS A 51 4.11 -12.32 23.92
CA HIS A 51 5.02 -13.48 23.95
C HIS A 51 5.58 -13.84 22.56
N LEU A 52 5.40 -12.96 21.57
CA LEU A 52 5.88 -13.22 20.22
C LEU A 52 7.36 -12.89 20.12
N GLN A 53 8.13 -13.84 19.60
CA GLN A 53 9.54 -13.64 19.31
C GLN A 53 9.73 -13.48 17.81
N SER A 54 10.55 -12.52 17.42
CA SER A 54 10.78 -12.21 16.01
C SER A 54 11.41 -13.38 15.23
N SER A 55 12.13 -14.26 15.95
CA SER A 55 12.70 -15.51 15.44
C SER A 55 11.69 -16.56 14.98
N ASP A 56 10.43 -16.44 15.41
CA ASP A 56 9.38 -17.40 15.07
C ASP A 56 8.83 -17.16 13.64
N PHE A 57 9.28 -16.09 12.98
CA PHE A 57 8.81 -15.68 11.66
C PHE A 57 9.89 -15.77 10.60
N GLN A 58 9.45 -16.02 9.36
CA GLN A 58 10.31 -16.07 8.18
C GLN A 58 9.67 -15.27 7.06
N LEU A 59 10.51 -14.70 6.20
CA LEU A 59 10.09 -14.05 4.97
C LEU A 59 9.97 -15.07 3.86
N LEU A 60 8.99 -14.88 2.97
CA LEU A 60 8.86 -15.62 1.72
C LEU A 60 9.45 -14.76 0.60
N CYS A 61 10.48 -15.29 -0.07
CA CYS A 61 11.17 -14.57 -1.14
C CYS A 61 10.55 -14.92 -2.52
N PRO A 62 10.64 -14.02 -3.52
CA PRO A 62 10.12 -14.28 -4.87
C PRO A 62 10.70 -15.51 -5.55
N ASN A 63 11.93 -15.90 -5.20
CA ASN A 63 12.61 -17.10 -5.70
C ASN A 63 12.19 -18.40 -4.97
N ALA A 64 11.08 -18.37 -4.24
CA ALA A 64 10.57 -19.46 -3.40
C ALA A 64 11.47 -19.87 -2.22
N ALA A 65 12.55 -19.13 -1.94
CA ALA A 65 13.33 -19.31 -0.74
C ALA A 65 12.63 -18.72 0.49
N ARG A 66 13.11 -19.10 1.67
CA ARG A 66 12.76 -18.45 2.94
C ARG A 66 13.99 -17.74 3.50
N ALA A 67 13.78 -16.59 4.12
CA ALA A 67 14.84 -15.82 4.75
C ALA A 67 14.44 -15.37 6.16
N GLU A 68 15.43 -15.03 6.98
CA GLU A 68 15.19 -14.38 8.27
C GLU A 68 14.56 -13.00 8.05
N ILE A 69 13.75 -12.55 9.01
CA ILE A 69 13.08 -11.25 8.94
C ILE A 69 14.04 -10.06 8.81
N THR A 70 15.27 -10.19 9.27
CA THR A 70 16.34 -9.17 9.17
C THR A 70 16.84 -8.98 7.74
N GLN A 71 16.60 -9.93 6.85
CA GLN A 71 17.05 -9.93 5.46
C GLN A 71 16.02 -9.30 4.50
N PHE A 72 15.04 -8.56 5.03
CA PHE A 72 13.97 -7.92 4.24
C PHE A 72 14.48 -7.06 3.08
N ALA A 73 15.67 -6.46 3.22
CA ALA A 73 16.29 -5.65 2.17
C ALA A 73 16.60 -6.46 0.89
N HIS A 74 16.84 -7.76 1.03
CA HIS A 74 17.15 -8.67 -0.09
C HIS A 74 16.05 -9.69 -0.36
N CYS A 75 15.12 -9.91 0.58
CA CYS A 75 13.98 -10.79 0.46
C CYS A 75 12.69 -10.02 0.75
N HIS A 76 12.08 -9.48 -0.30
CA HIS A 76 10.78 -8.81 -0.26
C HIS A 76 10.05 -9.05 -1.58
N LEU A 77 8.73 -8.88 -1.58
CA LEU A 77 7.92 -9.04 -2.79
C LEU A 77 8.03 -7.83 -3.72
N ALA A 78 8.04 -6.63 -3.15
CA ALA A 78 8.25 -5.38 -3.85
C ALA A 78 8.62 -4.29 -2.84
N GLN A 79 9.40 -3.30 -3.28
CA GLN A 79 9.59 -2.08 -2.51
C GLN A 79 8.44 -1.12 -2.79
N VAL A 80 7.72 -0.71 -1.74
CA VAL A 80 6.71 0.34 -1.87
C VAL A 80 7.42 1.70 -1.85
N PRO A 81 7.33 2.51 -2.92
CA PRO A 81 7.98 3.81 -2.96
C PRO A 81 7.35 4.77 -1.94
N ALA A 82 8.15 5.73 -1.47
CA ALA A 82 7.64 6.80 -0.63
C ALA A 82 6.58 7.62 -1.38
N GLN A 83 5.63 8.21 -0.62
CA GLN A 83 4.66 9.13 -1.21
C GLN A 83 5.38 10.36 -1.79
N VAL A 84 4.83 10.91 -2.87
CA VAL A 84 5.43 11.99 -3.63
C VAL A 84 4.40 13.07 -3.94
N VAL A 85 4.84 14.32 -3.93
CA VAL A 85 4.04 15.46 -4.36
C VAL A 85 4.08 15.51 -5.88
N MET A 86 2.94 15.25 -6.51
CA MET A 86 2.79 15.32 -7.97
C MET A 86 2.39 16.75 -8.37
N VAL A 87 3.00 17.23 -9.45
CA VAL A 87 2.69 18.55 -10.02
C VAL A 87 2.47 18.44 -11.53
N HIS A 88 1.83 19.45 -12.12
CA HIS A 88 1.72 19.53 -13.58
C HIS A 88 3.12 19.66 -14.22
N PRO A 89 3.36 19.12 -15.43
CA PRO A 89 4.66 19.24 -16.11
C PRO A 89 5.16 20.68 -16.31
N ASP A 90 4.24 21.64 -16.46
CA ASP A 90 4.58 23.06 -16.60
C ASP A 90 4.93 23.75 -15.27
N THR A 91 4.75 23.08 -14.14
CA THR A 91 5.07 23.61 -12.81
C THR A 91 6.56 23.46 -12.53
N ASN A 92 7.20 24.53 -12.07
CA ASN A 92 8.60 24.49 -11.66
C ASN A 92 8.76 23.67 -10.36
N ILE A 93 9.22 22.42 -10.50
CA ILE A 93 9.45 21.50 -9.38
C ILE A 93 10.44 22.04 -8.34
N PHE A 94 11.43 22.85 -8.75
CA PHE A 94 12.41 23.42 -7.83
C PHE A 94 11.79 24.52 -6.96
N ALA A 95 10.83 25.27 -7.49
CA ALA A 95 10.09 26.25 -6.71
C ALA A 95 9.18 25.58 -5.68
N VAL A 96 8.51 24.47 -6.07
CA VAL A 96 7.67 23.69 -5.16
C VAL A 96 8.50 23.04 -4.06
N TYR A 97 9.58 22.33 -4.43
CA TYR A 97 10.47 21.73 -3.45
C TYR A 97 11.13 22.81 -2.58
N GLY A 98 11.59 23.92 -3.14
CA GLY A 98 12.18 25.02 -2.37
C GLY A 98 11.22 25.63 -1.35
N LEU A 99 9.94 25.78 -1.70
CA LEU A 99 8.90 26.20 -0.76
C LEU A 99 8.72 25.18 0.37
N LEU A 100 8.59 23.90 0.04
CA LEU A 100 8.40 22.82 1.02
C LEU A 100 9.62 22.64 1.92
N ASP A 101 10.83 22.75 1.37
CA ASP A 101 12.09 22.68 2.10
C ASP A 101 12.24 23.86 3.07
N LYS A 102 11.84 25.06 2.66
CA LYS A 102 11.78 26.21 3.58
C LYS A 102 10.68 26.05 4.63
N ALA A 103 9.51 25.50 4.28
CA ALA A 103 8.44 25.28 5.24
C ALA A 103 8.83 24.26 6.32
N GLN A 104 9.50 23.16 5.95
CA GLN A 104 9.92 22.15 6.92
C GLN A 104 11.03 22.64 7.88
N ASP A 105 11.84 23.64 7.48
CA ASP A 105 12.80 24.28 8.41
C ASP A 105 12.08 24.90 9.62
N PHE A 106 10.85 25.40 9.45
CA PHE A 106 10.05 26.00 10.52
C PHE A 106 9.07 25.02 11.16
N PHE A 107 8.43 24.17 10.35
CA PHE A 107 7.24 23.41 10.76
C PHE A 107 7.43 21.89 10.70
N GLY A 108 8.58 21.38 10.23
CA GLY A 108 8.81 19.96 10.03
C GLY A 108 9.11 19.18 11.32
N ASN A 109 9.59 19.86 12.37
CA ASN A 109 9.75 19.25 13.70
C ASN A 109 8.47 19.47 14.51
N ASP A 110 7.80 18.41 14.94
CA ASP A 110 6.54 18.52 15.70
C ASP A 110 6.68 19.20 17.08
N SER A 111 7.91 19.32 17.59
CA SER A 111 8.24 20.07 18.82
C SER A 111 8.60 21.53 18.56
N ASN A 112 8.36 22.06 17.35
CA ASN A 112 8.65 23.45 17.03
C ASN A 112 7.75 24.44 17.81
N GLY A 113 8.27 25.65 18.05
CA GLY A 113 7.54 26.73 18.72
C GLY A 113 6.78 27.67 17.78
N ASN A 114 6.62 27.33 16.50
CA ASN A 114 6.12 28.22 15.45
C ASN A 114 4.60 28.12 15.22
N GLY A 115 3.88 27.34 16.05
CA GLY A 115 2.42 27.29 16.06
C GLY A 115 1.79 26.49 14.91
N PHE A 116 2.58 25.74 14.14
CA PHE A 116 2.08 24.81 13.12
C PHE A 116 3.04 23.62 12.97
N LYS A 117 2.49 22.43 12.73
CA LYS A 117 3.24 21.20 12.50
C LYS A 117 2.86 20.64 11.14
N MET A 118 3.86 20.46 10.28
CA MET A 118 3.64 20.11 8.89
C MET A 118 3.32 18.62 8.69
N PHE A 119 3.81 17.77 9.59
CA PHE A 119 3.69 16.31 9.53
C PHE A 119 2.99 15.74 10.76
N ASP A 120 2.13 16.51 11.41
CA ASP A 120 1.31 16.05 12.54
C ASP A 120 -0.11 16.56 12.38
N SER A 121 -1.07 15.64 12.42
CA SER A 121 -2.48 15.96 12.34
C SER A 121 -3.23 15.77 13.67
N SER A 122 -2.52 15.56 14.78
CA SER A 122 -3.12 15.35 16.10
C SER A 122 -4.03 16.48 16.61
N ASP A 123 -3.80 17.72 16.14
CA ASP A 123 -4.62 18.89 16.47
C ASP A 123 -5.94 18.95 15.67
N PHE A 124 -6.18 18.01 14.74
CA PHE A 124 -7.32 17.99 13.84
C PHE A 124 -8.16 16.71 14.00
N LEU A 125 -9.38 16.72 13.44
CA LEU A 125 -10.22 15.52 13.34
C LEU A 125 -9.81 14.71 12.09
N GLY A 126 -8.71 13.96 12.21
CA GLY A 126 -8.18 13.11 11.14
C GLY A 126 -6.78 12.58 11.46
N THR A 127 -6.26 11.75 10.57
CA THR A 127 -4.88 11.24 10.58
C THR A 127 -4.30 11.37 9.18
N ASP A 128 -2.99 11.51 9.06
CA ASP A 128 -2.28 11.62 7.78
C ASP A 128 -2.84 12.74 6.87
N LEU A 129 -3.14 13.92 7.44
CA LEU A 129 -3.70 15.05 6.71
C LEU A 129 -2.62 15.77 5.88
N ILE A 130 -2.85 15.85 4.55
CA ILE A 130 -1.92 16.38 3.53
C ILE A 130 -0.67 15.50 3.37
N PHE A 131 0.09 15.33 4.45
CA PHE A 131 1.22 14.43 4.55
C PHE A 131 0.95 13.37 5.62
N LYS A 132 1.64 12.23 5.55
CA LYS A 132 1.55 11.24 6.62
C LYS A 132 2.12 11.80 7.91
N ASP A 133 1.51 11.42 9.04
CA ASP A 133 1.97 11.81 10.37
C ASP A 133 3.35 11.21 10.70
N SER A 134 3.74 10.16 9.96
CA SER A 134 5.05 9.51 10.06
C SER A 134 6.13 10.14 9.17
N THR A 135 5.82 11.25 8.48
CA THR A 135 6.78 11.92 7.59
C THR A 135 7.84 12.64 8.43
N ILE A 136 9.11 12.28 8.22
CA ILE A 136 10.22 12.93 8.94
C ILE A 136 10.77 14.14 8.15
N LYS A 137 10.78 14.05 6.82
CA LYS A 137 11.34 15.09 5.94
C LYS A 137 10.85 14.92 4.50
N ILE A 138 10.68 16.04 3.80
CA ILE A 138 10.53 16.08 2.34
C ILE A 138 11.91 16.24 1.70
N VAL A 139 12.20 15.38 0.73
CA VAL A 139 13.47 15.32 0.00
C VAL A 139 13.24 15.54 -1.50
N PRO A 140 14.23 16.05 -2.24
CA PRO A 140 14.08 16.23 -3.68
C PRO A 140 14.01 14.87 -4.38
N VAL A 141 13.28 14.81 -5.51
CA VAL A 141 13.11 13.57 -6.30
C VAL A 141 14.39 13.12 -7.03
N GLY A 142 15.40 13.99 -7.10
CA GLY A 142 16.65 13.71 -7.79
C GLY A 142 16.44 13.48 -9.29
N GLU A 143 17.02 12.41 -9.82
CA GLU A 143 16.90 12.01 -11.23
C GLU A 143 15.55 11.34 -11.57
N LYS A 144 14.76 10.95 -10.55
CA LYS A 144 13.49 10.25 -10.73
C LYS A 144 12.33 11.23 -10.97
N THR A 145 12.36 11.90 -12.12
CA THR A 145 11.45 13.03 -12.42
C THR A 145 10.13 12.60 -13.03
N THR A 146 10.02 11.35 -13.48
CA THR A 146 8.78 10.78 -14.02
C THR A 146 8.13 9.79 -13.04
N TYR A 147 6.83 9.56 -13.18
CA TYR A 147 6.13 8.59 -12.32
C TYR A 147 6.69 7.17 -12.48
N THR A 148 7.16 6.81 -13.68
CA THR A 148 7.73 5.50 -13.95
C THR A 148 9.07 5.30 -13.24
N GLU A 149 9.94 6.31 -13.28
CA GLU A 149 11.23 6.29 -12.56
C GLU A 149 11.05 6.35 -11.05
N TRP A 150 10.04 7.08 -10.56
CA TRP A 150 9.74 7.17 -9.14
C TRP A 150 9.22 5.84 -8.57
N LEU A 151 8.25 5.24 -9.25
CA LEU A 151 7.64 3.98 -8.81
C LEU A 151 8.57 2.77 -9.02
N GLY A 152 9.33 2.76 -10.11
CA GLY A 152 10.14 1.61 -10.52
C GLY A 152 9.32 0.52 -11.23
N SER A 153 9.98 -0.27 -12.05
CA SER A 153 9.33 -1.29 -12.90
C SER A 153 8.63 -2.38 -12.09
N GLU A 154 9.26 -2.90 -11.03
CA GLU A 154 8.68 -3.99 -10.22
C GLU A 154 7.33 -3.59 -9.59
N TYR A 155 7.21 -2.34 -9.15
CA TYR A 155 5.96 -1.82 -8.59
C TYR A 155 4.90 -1.62 -9.68
N ILE A 156 5.29 -1.13 -10.85
CA ILE A 156 4.40 -0.93 -12.00
C ILE A 156 3.87 -2.28 -12.52
N ASP A 157 4.74 -3.27 -12.68
CA ASP A 157 4.36 -4.62 -13.11
C ASP A 157 3.32 -5.23 -12.14
N SER A 158 3.49 -5.00 -10.84
CA SER A 158 2.53 -5.41 -9.81
C SER A 158 1.17 -4.70 -9.95
N LEU A 159 1.18 -3.39 -10.24
CA LEU A 159 -0.04 -2.62 -10.48
C LEU A 159 -0.78 -3.09 -11.74
N GLU A 160 -0.06 -3.32 -12.83
CA GLU A 160 -0.62 -3.80 -14.10
C GLU A 160 -1.20 -5.21 -13.95
N GLY A 161 -0.53 -6.09 -13.20
CA GLY A 161 -1.04 -7.42 -12.86
C GLY A 161 -2.38 -7.37 -12.11
N MET A 162 -2.52 -6.45 -11.15
CA MET A 162 -3.80 -6.23 -10.44
C MET A 162 -4.89 -5.68 -11.36
N GLN A 163 -4.54 -4.81 -12.31
CA GLN A 163 -5.47 -4.24 -13.29
C GLN A 163 -5.88 -5.25 -14.38
N SER A 164 -5.29 -6.45 -14.40
CA SER A 164 -5.69 -7.49 -15.34
C SER A 164 -7.17 -7.86 -15.15
N PRO A 165 -7.92 -8.17 -16.23
CA PRO A 165 -9.34 -8.50 -16.15
C PRO A 165 -9.67 -9.72 -15.28
N GLN A 166 -8.66 -10.55 -14.99
CA GLN A 166 -8.80 -11.73 -14.14
C GLN A 166 -8.83 -11.37 -12.65
N CYS A 167 -8.23 -10.23 -12.29
CA CYS A 167 -8.07 -9.76 -10.90
C CYS A 167 -8.90 -8.50 -10.61
N SER A 168 -9.26 -7.73 -11.64
CA SER A 168 -10.18 -6.60 -11.53
C SER A 168 -11.60 -7.11 -11.40
N GLY A 169 -12.27 -6.85 -10.28
CA GLY A 169 -13.66 -7.27 -9.99
C GLY A 169 -14.74 -6.79 -10.98
N ALA A 170 -14.36 -6.19 -12.10
CA ALA A 170 -15.20 -6.08 -13.27
C ALA A 170 -15.31 -7.46 -13.92
N ALA A 171 -16.33 -8.23 -13.53
CA ALA A 171 -16.72 -9.43 -14.26
C ALA A 171 -16.84 -9.09 -15.75
N ALA A 172 -15.84 -9.47 -16.55
CA ALA A 172 -15.95 -9.47 -18.00
C ALA A 172 -16.97 -10.55 -18.35
N ILE A 173 -18.26 -10.20 -18.32
CA ILE A 173 -19.30 -11.01 -18.94
C ILE A 173 -18.99 -10.97 -20.43
N SER A 174 -18.23 -11.95 -20.90
CA SER A 174 -18.10 -12.25 -22.32
C SER A 174 -19.49 -12.61 -22.83
N MET A 175 -20.26 -11.62 -23.29
CA MET A 175 -21.46 -11.87 -24.08
C MET A 175 -21.01 -12.53 -25.38
N ASN A 176 -21.14 -13.85 -25.45
CA ASN A 176 -21.06 -14.59 -26.72
C ASN A 176 -22.22 -14.14 -27.61
N ILE A 177 -22.00 -13.11 -28.43
CA ILE A 177 -23.01 -12.55 -29.35
C ILE A 177 -23.36 -13.55 -30.48
N VAL A 178 -22.61 -14.66 -30.59
CA VAL A 178 -22.83 -15.71 -31.61
C VAL A 178 -24.19 -16.43 -31.43
N GLY A 179 -24.78 -16.43 -30.23
CA GLY A 179 -26.07 -17.10 -29.98
C GLY A 179 -27.33 -16.35 -30.42
N LEU A 180 -27.25 -15.03 -30.67
CA LEU A 180 -28.45 -14.19 -30.89
C LEU A 180 -28.89 -14.07 -32.35
N LEU A 181 -28.07 -14.46 -33.33
CA LEU A 181 -28.44 -14.42 -34.75
C LEU A 181 -29.09 -15.71 -35.28
N ALA A 182 -29.10 -16.80 -34.51
CA ALA A 182 -29.70 -18.06 -34.95
C ALA A 182 -31.22 -18.14 -34.74
N ALA A 183 -31.82 -17.24 -33.93
CA ALA A 183 -33.24 -17.30 -33.59
C ALA A 183 -34.18 -16.55 -34.56
N SER A 184 -33.66 -15.72 -35.47
CA SER A 184 -34.48 -14.91 -36.39
C SER A 184 -34.74 -15.56 -37.76
N VAL A 185 -34.13 -16.70 -38.05
CA VAL A 185 -34.28 -17.37 -39.37
C VAL A 185 -35.38 -18.44 -39.39
N LEU A 186 -35.90 -18.87 -38.23
CA LEU A 186 -36.86 -19.99 -38.16
C LEU A 186 -38.36 -19.61 -38.22
N GLN A 187 -38.71 -18.32 -38.33
CA GLN A 187 -40.12 -17.86 -38.41
C GLN A 187 -40.57 -17.47 -39.82
N ILE A 188 -39.72 -17.61 -40.85
CA ILE A 188 -40.18 -17.53 -42.24
C ILE A 188 -40.58 -18.94 -42.71
N ARG A 189 -41.71 -19.43 -42.21
CA ARG A 189 -42.47 -20.47 -42.91
C ARG A 189 -43.84 -19.92 -43.27
N PHE A 190 -43.92 -19.61 -44.57
CA PHE A 190 -45.10 -19.53 -45.41
C PHE A 190 -46.22 -20.48 -44.95
N TYR A 191 -47.43 -19.94 -44.83
CA TYR A 191 -48.62 -20.69 -45.21
C TYR A 191 -49.60 -19.74 -45.95
N PRO A 192 -50.15 -20.18 -47.10
CA PRO A 192 -50.93 -19.38 -48.05
C PRO A 192 -52.26 -18.83 -47.54
#